data_AF-A0A1E5QFW9-F1
#
_entry.id   AF-A0A1E5QFW9-F1
#
_cell.length_a   1.000
_cell.length_b   1.000
_cell.length_c   1.000
_cell.angle_alpha   90.00
_cell.angle_beta   90.00
_cell.angle_gamma   90.00
#
_symmetry.space_group_name_H-M   'P 1'
#
loop_
_entity.id
_entity.type
_entity.pdbx_description
1 polymer ?
#
loop_
_entity_poly.entity_id
_entity_poly.type
_entity_poly.pdbx_seq_one_letter_code
_entity_poly.pdbx_strand_id
1 'polypeptide(L)'
;MFYALQCLNKVATRNVDIGEKDEMVDTLIIILNGQEDFASYRIKLQALWALGNTGAGNEAAFNMAMNIIHNSDDTMLRINAPIVLCRILQNVNFFKLAITQLKTYVLDPQDRNPYALRYGCYVVLWHCAQNLSYPEFYSAWNG
;
A
#
# COMPACT_ATOMS: atom_id res chain seq x y z
N MET A 1 -8.74 15.43 -15.06
CA MET A 1 -7.27 15.39 -15.33
C MET A 1 -6.52 16.54 -14.62
N PHE A 2 -7.00 17.79 -14.68
CA PHE A 2 -6.34 18.95 -14.03
C PHE A 2 -6.15 18.84 -12.50
N TYR A 3 -7.17 18.33 -11.79
CA TYR A 3 -7.13 18.18 -10.33
C TYR A 3 -6.14 17.09 -9.86
N ALA A 4 -6.08 15.96 -10.58
CA ALA A 4 -5.15 14.87 -10.29
C ALA A 4 -3.67 15.29 -10.44
N LEU A 5 -3.35 16.07 -11.46
CA LEU A 5 -2.01 16.66 -11.65
C LEU A 5 -1.67 17.69 -10.56
N GLN A 6 -2.64 18.49 -10.11
CA GLN A 6 -2.44 19.40 -8.98
C GLN A 6 -2.17 18.66 -7.67
N CYS A 7 -2.91 17.58 -7.36
CA CYS A 7 -2.65 16.75 -6.19
C CYS A 7 -1.26 16.11 -6.23
N LEU A 8 -0.87 15.53 -7.37
CA LEU A 8 0.46 14.94 -7.54
C LEU A 8 1.59 15.98 -7.41
N ASN A 9 1.36 17.21 -7.90
CA ASN A 9 2.32 18.32 -7.78
C ASN A 9 2.40 18.87 -6.34
N LYS A 10 1.29 18.93 -5.60
CA LYS A 10 1.27 19.25 -4.16
C LYS A 10 2.06 18.23 -3.33
N VAL A 11 1.91 16.94 -3.64
CA VAL A 11 2.68 15.87 -2.97
C VAL A 11 4.18 15.98 -3.30
N ALA A 12 4.53 16.26 -4.55
CA ALA A 12 5.92 16.47 -4.97
C ALA A 12 6.58 17.69 -4.28
N THR A 13 5.80 18.69 -3.88
CA THR A 13 6.28 19.93 -3.26
C THR A 13 6.20 19.96 -1.72
N ARG A 14 5.78 18.85 -1.07
CA ARG A 14 5.66 18.71 0.40
C ARG A 14 4.78 19.78 1.09
N ASN A 15 3.83 20.36 0.38
CA ASN A 15 2.98 21.44 0.90
C ASN A 15 1.55 20.94 1.13
N VAL A 16 1.35 20.15 2.20
CA VAL A 16 0.06 19.55 2.55
C VAL A 16 -0.20 19.71 4.05
N ASP A 17 -1.27 20.40 4.41
CA ASP A 17 -1.74 20.54 5.81
C ASP A 17 -2.50 19.28 6.27
N ILE A 18 -2.62 19.03 7.58
CA ILE A 18 -3.18 17.78 8.13
C ILE A 18 -4.65 17.58 7.71
N GLY A 19 -5.45 18.66 7.62
CA GLY A 19 -6.83 18.61 7.15
C GLY A 19 -7.00 18.32 5.66
N GLU A 20 -5.95 18.48 4.84
CA GLU A 20 -5.96 18.17 3.41
C GLU A 20 -5.58 16.70 3.12
N LYS A 21 -5.22 15.91 4.14
CA LYS A 21 -4.68 14.56 3.94
C LYS A 21 -5.75 13.53 3.57
N ASP A 22 -6.91 13.56 4.21
CA ASP A 22 -7.98 12.58 3.94
C ASP A 22 -8.63 12.80 2.57
N GLU A 23 -8.97 14.05 2.23
CA GLU A 23 -9.46 14.40 0.88
C GLU A 23 -8.45 14.03 -0.23
N MET A 24 -7.16 14.16 0.08
CA MET A 24 -6.11 13.74 -0.85
C MET A 24 -6.01 12.22 -0.95
N VAL A 25 -6.14 11.47 0.14
CA VAL A 25 -6.22 9.99 0.09
C VAL A 25 -7.39 9.56 -0.79
N ASP A 26 -8.57 10.15 -0.62
CA ASP A 26 -9.75 9.84 -1.43
C ASP A 26 -9.50 10.13 -2.93
N THR A 27 -8.89 11.27 -3.23
CA THR A 27 -8.53 11.64 -4.61
C THR A 27 -7.54 10.63 -5.22
N LEU A 28 -6.54 10.20 -4.45
CA LEU A 28 -5.55 9.22 -4.90
C LEU A 28 -6.18 7.84 -5.13
N ILE A 29 -7.11 7.42 -4.27
CA ILE A 29 -7.92 6.20 -4.43
C ILE A 29 -8.73 6.26 -5.73
N ILE A 30 -9.37 7.39 -6.03
CA ILE A 30 -10.11 7.59 -7.30
C ILE A 30 -9.17 7.42 -8.51
N ILE A 31 -7.96 7.98 -8.45
CA ILE A 31 -6.96 7.85 -9.52
C ILE A 31 -6.55 6.38 -9.70
N LEU A 32 -6.28 5.66 -8.60
CA LEU A 32 -5.87 4.26 -8.62
C LEU A 32 -6.95 3.34 -9.22
N ASN A 33 -8.22 3.61 -8.92
CA ASN A 33 -9.37 2.89 -9.44
C ASN A 33 -9.78 3.30 -10.87
N GLY A 34 -9.19 4.35 -11.44
CA GLY A 34 -9.51 4.82 -12.79
C GLY A 34 -9.25 3.78 -13.87
N GLN A 35 -9.93 3.89 -15.01
CA GLN A 35 -9.72 2.99 -16.16
C GLN A 35 -8.32 3.18 -16.79
N GLU A 36 -7.81 2.12 -17.43
CA GLU A 36 -6.48 2.12 -18.04
C GLU A 36 -6.47 2.79 -19.41
N ASP A 37 -5.60 3.79 -19.58
CA ASP A 37 -5.01 4.19 -20.85
C ASP A 37 -3.48 4.11 -20.71
N PHE A 38 -2.72 4.16 -21.81
CA PHE A 38 -1.26 3.99 -21.77
C PHE A 38 -0.53 5.12 -21.00
N ALA A 39 -1.16 6.29 -20.79
CA ALA A 39 -0.67 7.35 -19.92
C ALA A 39 -1.09 7.16 -18.44
N SER A 40 -2.12 6.32 -18.18
CA SER A 40 -2.72 6.04 -16.89
C SER A 40 -1.78 5.30 -15.95
N TYR A 41 -0.92 4.38 -16.43
CA TYR A 41 -0.08 3.57 -15.52
C TYR A 41 0.93 4.42 -14.73
N ARG A 42 1.57 5.43 -15.36
CA ARG A 42 2.53 6.30 -14.68
C ARG A 42 1.83 7.15 -13.63
N ILE A 43 0.63 7.64 -13.95
CA ILE A 43 -0.20 8.44 -13.04
C ILE A 43 -0.65 7.58 -11.85
N LYS A 44 -1.10 6.35 -12.09
CA LYS A 44 -1.45 5.40 -11.02
C LYS A 44 -0.26 5.06 -10.14
N LEU A 45 0.92 4.83 -10.71
CA LEU A 45 2.12 4.56 -9.91
C LEU A 45 2.51 5.77 -9.06
N GLN A 46 2.45 6.97 -9.61
CA GLN A 46 2.66 8.21 -8.85
C GLN A 46 1.62 8.37 -7.74
N ALA A 47 0.35 8.05 -8.02
CA ALA A 47 -0.72 8.10 -7.03
C ALA A 47 -0.51 7.07 -5.90
N LEU A 48 -0.02 5.87 -6.22
CA LEU A 48 0.31 4.84 -5.23
C LEU A 48 1.44 5.31 -4.30
N TRP A 49 2.49 5.90 -4.86
CA TRP A 49 3.57 6.48 -4.04
C TRP A 49 3.13 7.65 -3.19
N ALA A 50 2.28 8.52 -3.75
CA ALA A 50 1.66 9.61 -3.02
C ALA A 50 0.80 9.08 -1.86
N LEU A 51 0.02 8.03 -2.09
CA LEU A 51 -0.82 7.38 -1.09
C LEU A 51 0.02 6.89 0.10
N GLY A 52 1.21 6.33 -0.15
CA GLY A 52 2.13 5.94 0.92
C GLY A 52 2.68 7.12 1.72
N ASN A 53 2.85 8.29 1.12
CA ASN A 53 3.38 9.47 1.81
C ASN A 53 2.31 10.20 2.63
N THR A 54 1.04 10.05 2.26
CA THR A 54 -0.06 10.85 2.82
C THR A 54 -1.00 10.02 3.68
N GLY A 55 -1.14 8.72 3.39
CA GLY A 55 -2.05 7.78 4.03
C GLY A 55 -1.48 7.06 5.25
N ALA A 56 -0.47 7.60 5.92
CA ALA A 56 0.08 7.03 7.15
C ALA A 56 -1.03 6.89 8.22
N GLY A 57 -1.34 5.65 8.62
CA GLY A 57 -2.41 5.36 9.57
C GLY A 57 -3.84 5.51 9.03
N ASN A 58 -4.02 5.81 7.74
CA ASN A 58 -5.34 5.94 7.13
C ASN A 58 -5.86 4.57 6.64
N GLU A 59 -7.07 4.21 7.07
CA GLU A 59 -7.70 2.91 6.78
C GLU A 59 -8.03 2.73 5.29
N ALA A 60 -8.51 3.78 4.62
CA ALA A 60 -8.81 3.72 3.19
C ALA A 60 -7.53 3.50 2.37
N ALA A 61 -6.42 4.14 2.76
CA ALA A 61 -5.11 3.92 2.15
C ALA A 61 -4.62 2.49 2.37
N PHE A 62 -4.76 1.94 3.58
CA PHE A 62 -4.42 0.55 3.89
C PHE A 62 -5.22 -0.42 3.02
N ASN A 63 -6.54 -0.28 2.99
CA ASN A 63 -7.43 -1.14 2.22
C ASN A 63 -7.14 -1.07 0.73
N MET A 64 -6.83 0.13 0.20
CA MET A 64 -6.44 0.30 -1.19
C MET A 64 -5.12 -0.43 -1.52
N ALA A 65 -4.07 -0.25 -0.71
CA ALA A 65 -2.80 -0.93 -0.92
C ALA A 65 -2.95 -2.45 -0.86
N MET A 66 -3.71 -2.98 0.11
CA MET A 66 -4.02 -4.41 0.21
C MET A 66 -4.80 -4.93 -1.00
N ASN A 67 -5.82 -4.19 -1.45
CA ASN A 67 -6.59 -4.55 -2.64
C ASN A 67 -5.68 -4.62 -3.88
N ILE A 68 -4.74 -3.69 -4.05
CA ILE A 68 -3.79 -3.72 -5.17
C ILE A 68 -2.92 -4.98 -5.11
N ILE A 69 -2.38 -5.33 -3.94
CA ILE A 69 -1.54 -6.54 -3.76
C ILE A 69 -2.28 -7.81 -4.21
N HIS A 70 -3.53 -7.94 -3.78
CA HIS A 70 -4.33 -9.14 -4.01
C HIS A 70 -4.95 -9.20 -5.41
N ASN A 71 -5.48 -8.08 -5.92
CA ASN A 71 -6.47 -8.10 -6.99
C ASN A 71 -6.10 -7.28 -8.24
N SER A 72 -5.02 -6.48 -8.22
CA SER A 72 -4.67 -5.69 -9.41
C SER A 72 -4.09 -6.57 -10.51
N ASP A 73 -4.42 -6.30 -11.77
CA ASP A 73 -3.75 -6.91 -12.94
C ASP A 73 -2.49 -6.13 -13.38
N ASP A 74 -2.35 -4.89 -12.92
CA ASP A 74 -1.16 -4.07 -13.17
C ASP A 74 0.00 -4.58 -12.30
N THR A 75 0.88 -5.36 -12.94
CA THR A 75 2.04 -5.96 -12.29
C THR A 75 2.92 -4.91 -11.60
N MET A 76 3.05 -3.70 -12.16
CA MET A 76 3.87 -2.64 -11.56
C MET A 76 3.23 -2.09 -10.29
N LEU A 77 1.90 -1.89 -10.27
CA LEU A 77 1.21 -1.49 -9.04
C LEU A 77 1.32 -2.57 -7.97
N ARG A 78 1.06 -3.83 -8.34
CA ARG A 78 1.15 -4.98 -7.41
C ARG A 78 2.50 -5.06 -6.72
N ILE A 79 3.61 -5.00 -7.46
CA ILE A 79 4.95 -5.17 -6.88
C ILE A 79 5.40 -3.97 -6.04
N ASN A 80 4.85 -2.77 -6.27
CA ASN A 80 5.19 -1.57 -5.50
C ASN A 80 4.30 -1.38 -4.26
N ALA A 81 3.07 -1.93 -4.29
CA ALA A 81 2.11 -1.77 -3.19
C ALA A 81 2.63 -2.26 -1.81
N PRO A 82 3.41 -3.36 -1.68
CA PRO A 82 3.98 -3.75 -0.39
C PRO A 82 4.94 -2.70 0.19
N ILE A 83 5.74 -2.03 -0.64
CA ILE A 83 6.64 -0.96 -0.17
C ILE A 83 5.83 0.25 0.32
N VAL A 84 4.78 0.60 -0.42
CA VAL A 84 3.85 1.68 -0.05
C VAL A 84 3.11 1.33 1.25
N LEU A 85 2.69 0.08 1.41
CA LEU A 85 2.03 -0.42 2.61
C LEU A 85 2.91 -0.21 3.85
N CYS A 86 4.23 -0.46 3.78
CA CYS A 86 5.15 -0.19 4.90
C CYS A 86 5.11 1.26 5.39
N ARG A 87 4.77 2.25 4.54
CA ARG A 87 4.63 3.66 4.94
C ARG A 87 3.28 3.95 5.58
N ILE A 88 2.25 3.18 5.22
CA ILE A 88 0.88 3.31 5.71
C ILE A 88 0.73 2.67 7.11
N LEU A 89 1.47 1.60 7.41
CA LEU A 89 1.41 0.92 8.70
C LEU A 89 1.89 1.85 9.84
N GLN A 90 0.98 2.23 10.74
CA GLN A 90 1.26 3.14 11.87
C GLN A 90 0.70 2.66 13.22
N ASN A 91 -0.12 1.61 13.23
CA ASN A 91 -0.74 1.11 14.45
C ASN A 91 -0.76 -0.42 14.48
N VAL A 92 -0.86 -0.97 15.69
CA VAL A 92 -0.82 -2.41 15.98
C VAL A 92 -1.87 -3.18 15.17
N ASN A 93 -3.07 -2.64 15.00
CA ASN A 93 -4.14 -3.33 14.26
C ASN A 93 -3.77 -3.51 12.78
N PHE A 94 -3.22 -2.49 12.14
CA PHE A 94 -2.77 -2.59 10.74
C PHE A 94 -1.60 -3.56 10.58
N PHE A 95 -0.64 -3.57 11.50
CA PHE A 95 0.45 -4.55 11.49
C PHE A 95 -0.10 -5.98 11.57
N LYS A 96 -1.04 -6.24 12.50
CA LYS A 96 -1.66 -7.57 12.66
C LYS A 96 -2.44 -7.99 11.42
N LEU A 97 -3.25 -7.09 10.86
CA LEU A 97 -4.02 -7.36 9.62
C LEU A 97 -3.10 -7.67 8.43
N ALA A 98 -2.00 -6.91 8.28
CA ALA A 98 -1.01 -7.16 7.24
C ALA A 98 -0.36 -8.55 7.40
N ILE A 99 -0.03 -8.97 8.62
CA ILE A 99 0.53 -10.31 8.88
C ILE A 99 -0.45 -11.40 8.45
N THR A 100 -1.70 -11.34 8.93
CA THR A 100 -2.70 -12.39 8.66
C THR A 100 -2.97 -12.54 7.16
N GLN A 101 -3.02 -11.42 6.42
CA GLN A 101 -3.35 -11.43 5.00
C GLN A 101 -2.15 -11.73 4.08
N LEU A 102 -0.93 -11.37 4.47
CA LEU A 102 0.26 -11.49 3.61
C LEU A 102 1.12 -12.73 3.89
N LYS A 103 0.95 -13.42 5.02
CA LYS A 103 1.76 -14.60 5.38
C LYS A 103 1.69 -15.72 4.32
N THR A 104 0.59 -15.83 3.59
CA THR A 104 0.41 -16.86 2.55
C THR A 104 1.37 -16.70 1.37
N TYR A 105 1.75 -15.47 1.00
CA TYR A 105 2.69 -15.18 -0.10
C TYR A 105 4.11 -15.72 0.13
N VAL A 106 4.46 -15.98 1.40
CA VAL A 106 5.79 -16.51 1.77
C VAL A 106 5.73 -17.96 2.21
N LEU A 107 4.55 -18.48 2.53
CA LEU A 107 4.36 -19.84 3.04
C LEU A 107 3.92 -20.83 1.95
N ASP A 108 3.24 -20.38 0.89
CA ASP A 108 2.73 -21.28 -0.14
C ASP A 108 3.85 -21.70 -1.11
N PRO A 109 4.29 -22.97 -1.12
CA PRO A 109 5.32 -23.46 -2.04
C PRO A 109 4.82 -23.57 -3.49
N GLN A 110 3.51 -23.52 -3.72
CA GLN A 110 2.87 -23.54 -5.04
C GLN A 110 2.54 -22.13 -5.55
N ASP A 111 2.91 -21.09 -4.80
CA ASP A 111 2.64 -19.71 -5.18
C ASP A 111 3.30 -19.36 -6.53
N ARG A 112 2.47 -18.94 -7.49
CA ARG A 112 2.88 -18.51 -8.83
C ARG A 112 3.04 -16.99 -8.93
N ASN A 113 2.85 -16.26 -7.84
CA ASN A 113 3.06 -14.82 -7.83
C ASN A 113 4.51 -14.47 -8.21
N PRO A 114 4.72 -13.32 -8.88
CA PRO A 114 6.06 -12.87 -9.23
C PRO A 114 6.97 -12.80 -8.01
N TYR A 115 8.26 -13.18 -8.17
CA TYR A 115 9.25 -13.12 -7.10
C TYR A 115 9.30 -11.75 -6.42
N ALA A 116 9.21 -10.66 -7.21
CA ALA A 116 9.19 -9.30 -6.69
C ALA A 116 8.00 -9.04 -5.75
N LEU A 117 6.82 -9.59 -6.04
CA LEU A 117 5.64 -9.47 -5.18
C LEU A 117 5.84 -10.24 -3.88
N ARG A 118 6.29 -11.49 -3.96
CA ARG A 118 6.57 -12.34 -2.79
C ARG A 118 7.64 -11.71 -1.88
N TYR A 119 8.71 -11.19 -2.48
CA TYR A 119 9.74 -10.46 -1.76
C TYR A 119 9.19 -9.17 -1.11
N GLY A 120 8.32 -8.43 -1.81
CA GLY A 120 7.63 -7.28 -1.24
C GLY A 120 6.78 -7.65 -0.01
N CYS A 121 6.00 -8.72 -0.09
CA CYS A 121 5.22 -9.22 1.05
C CYS A 121 6.11 -9.65 2.22
N TYR A 122 7.23 -10.34 1.93
CA TYR A 122 8.25 -10.65 2.95
C TYR A 122 8.78 -9.39 3.65
N VAL A 123 9.09 -8.33 2.90
CA VAL A 123 9.55 -7.04 3.46
C VAL A 123 8.50 -6.44 4.39
N VAL A 124 7.21 -6.49 4.05
CA VAL A 124 6.12 -6.04 4.94
C VAL A 124 6.09 -6.87 6.22
N LEU A 125 6.14 -8.19 6.12
CA LEU A 125 6.13 -9.09 7.28
C LEU A 125 7.32 -8.83 8.20
N TRP A 126 8.51 -8.62 7.62
CA TRP A 126 9.70 -8.22 8.36
C TRP A 126 9.51 -6.87 9.05
N HIS A 127 8.95 -5.88 8.35
CA HIS A 127 8.65 -4.57 8.93
C HIS A 127 7.66 -4.68 10.10
N CYS A 128 6.63 -5.53 10.00
CA CYS A 128 5.73 -5.81 11.13
C CYS A 128 6.48 -6.43 12.32
N ALA A 129 7.40 -7.38 12.08
CA ALA A 129 8.19 -8.01 13.15
C ALA A 129 9.10 -7.01 13.88
N GLN A 130 9.55 -5.94 13.21
CA GLN A 130 10.34 -4.87 13.82
C GLN A 130 9.51 -3.90 14.68
N ASN A 131 8.20 -3.78 14.43
CA ASN A 131 7.32 -2.79 15.07
C ASN A 131 6.36 -3.38 16.09
N LEU A 132 6.24 -4.71 16.17
CA LEU A 132 5.43 -5.41 17.15
C LEU A 132 6.32 -6.10 18.20
N SER A 133 5.79 -6.26 19.42
CA SER A 133 6.40 -7.20 20.37
C SER A 133 6.30 -8.63 19.85
N TYR A 134 7.21 -9.50 20.29
CA TYR A 134 7.18 -10.92 19.90
C TYR A 134 5.80 -11.59 20.17
N PRO A 135 5.15 -11.40 21.34
CA PRO A 135 3.82 -11.96 21.57
C PRO A 135 2.76 -11.45 20.59
N GLU A 136 2.78 -10.16 20.23
CA GLU A 136 1.82 -9.59 19.29
C GLU A 136 2.02 -10.12 17.87
N PHE A 137 3.27 -10.19 17.42
CA PHE A 137 3.60 -10.75 16.11
C PHE A 137 3.24 -12.24 16.06
N TYR A 138 3.64 -13.01 17.07
CA TYR A 138 3.37 -14.45 17.15
C TYR A 138 1.87 -14.74 17.15
N SER A 139 1.09 -13.96 17.92
CA SER A 139 -0.37 -14.11 17.94
C SER A 139 -0.99 -13.81 16.57
N ALA A 140 -0.53 -12.77 15.86
CA ALA A 140 -1.05 -12.43 14.53
C ALA A 140 -0.62 -13.44 13.45
N TRP A 141 0.59 -13.99 13.57
CA TRP A 141 1.11 -14.99 12.66
C TRP A 141 0.36 -16.32 12.76
N ASN A 142 0.00 -16.73 13.98
CA ASN A 142 -0.66 -18.01 14.25
C ASN A 142 -2.19 -17.94 14.33
N GLY A 143 -2.78 -16.73 14.34
CA GLY A 143 -4.21 -16.51 14.12
C GLY A 143 -4.57 -16.60 12.64
#